data_AF-A0A956MRR3-F1
#
_entry.id   AF-A0A956MRR3-F1
#
_cell.length_a   1.000
_cell.length_b   1.000
_cell.length_c   1.000
_cell.angle_alpha   90.00
_cell.angle_beta   90.00
_cell.angle_gamma   90.00
#
_symmetry.space_group_name_H-M   'P 1'
#
loop_
_entity.id
_entity.type
_entity.pdbx_description
1 polymer ?
#
loop_
_entity_poly.entity_id
_entity_poly.type
_entity_poly.pdbx_seq_one_letter_code
_entity_poly.pdbx_strand_id
1 'polypeptide(L)'
;MPKSSNKARLPFSKEKLQYVLLESLLIVLGVVLAYSVNEYREHRRDVSRSQQAMRLIHEEFAQNKEILTSAHAYHAYLIDTLKSYIGTDRQPGIRVFHSGFTARNSVLTSAWETAKRTESLSKIPMTEMLALTELYQRLESYNKIREINGQLFMIKCLMKVSKVC
;
A
#
# COMPACT_ATOMS: atom_id res chain seq x y z
N MET A 1 6.82 23.66 -83.60
CA MET A 1 6.78 23.47 -82.13
C MET A 1 6.70 21.97 -81.82
N PRO A 2 7.75 21.34 -81.27
CA PRO A 2 7.73 19.91 -80.96
C PRO A 2 7.03 19.61 -79.62
N LYS A 3 6.13 18.63 -79.62
CA LYS A 3 5.40 18.12 -78.44
C LYS A 3 6.36 17.32 -77.54
N SER A 4 6.54 17.74 -76.30
CA SER A 4 7.24 16.93 -75.29
C SER A 4 6.34 15.75 -74.88
N SER A 5 6.64 14.56 -75.41
CA SER A 5 6.00 13.31 -75.00
C SER A 5 6.46 12.94 -73.59
N ASN A 6 5.61 13.24 -72.62
CA ASN A 6 5.78 12.90 -71.22
C ASN A 6 5.44 11.40 -71.05
N LYS A 7 6.43 10.52 -71.21
CA LYS A 7 6.26 9.08 -70.98
C LYS A 7 6.30 8.82 -69.48
N ALA A 8 5.12 8.63 -68.91
CA ALA A 8 4.92 8.09 -67.57
C ALA A 8 5.68 6.77 -67.41
N ARG A 9 6.72 6.80 -66.57
CA ARG A 9 7.41 5.65 -65.98
C ARG A 9 6.67 5.35 -64.67
N LEU A 10 6.31 4.12 -64.28
CA LEU A 10 6.93 2.81 -64.46
C LEU A 10 5.86 1.69 -64.34
N PRO A 11 6.00 0.55 -65.03
CA PRO A 11 5.37 -0.69 -64.61
C PRO A 11 6.24 -1.32 -63.49
N PHE A 12 5.76 -1.33 -62.25
CA PHE A 12 6.37 -2.17 -61.21
C PHE A 12 6.24 -3.63 -61.65
N SER A 13 7.36 -4.30 -61.95
CA SER A 13 7.31 -5.74 -62.23
C SER A 13 6.84 -6.47 -60.97
N LYS A 14 6.02 -7.51 -61.14
CA LYS A 14 5.42 -8.27 -60.03
C LYS A 14 6.46 -8.77 -59.03
N GLU A 15 7.66 -9.11 -59.49
CA GLU A 15 8.78 -9.57 -58.66
C GLU A 15 9.28 -8.49 -57.68
N LYS A 16 9.40 -7.24 -58.13
CA LYS A 16 9.80 -6.12 -57.25
C LYS A 16 8.75 -5.81 -56.20
N LEU A 17 7.47 -5.95 -56.55
CA LEU A 17 6.37 -5.74 -55.61
C LEU A 17 6.37 -6.81 -54.50
N GLN A 18 6.60 -8.08 -54.86
CA GLN A 18 6.69 -9.17 -53.89
C GLN A 18 7.83 -8.98 -52.91
N TYR A 19 9.01 -8.55 -53.41
CA TYR A 19 10.17 -8.27 -52.56
C TYR A 19 9.87 -7.17 -51.53
N VAL A 20 9.32 -6.03 -51.98
CA VAL A 20 8.99 -4.90 -51.09
C VAL A 20 7.93 -5.29 -50.05
N LEU A 21 6.93 -6.10 -50.42
CA LEU A 21 5.92 -6.59 -49.48
C LEU A 21 6.54 -7.51 -48.41
N LEU A 22 7.42 -8.42 -48.80
CA LEU A 22 8.08 -9.35 -47.88
C LEU A 22 9.02 -8.60 -46.94
N GLU A 23 9.78 -7.63 -47.45
CA GLU A 23 10.65 -6.76 -46.65
C GLU A 23 9.84 -5.93 -45.64
N SER A 24 8.73 -5.32 -46.08
CA SER A 24 7.84 -4.57 -45.18
C SER A 24 7.23 -5.46 -44.10
N LEU A 25 6.82 -6.68 -44.46
CA LEU A 25 6.27 -7.65 -43.52
C LEU A 25 7.29 -8.09 -42.47
N LEU A 26 8.55 -8.33 -42.87
CA LEU A 26 9.63 -8.67 -41.94
C LEU A 26 9.91 -7.53 -40.95
N ILE A 27 9.90 -6.28 -41.42
CA ILE A 27 10.06 -5.11 -40.55
C ILE A 27 8.94 -5.05 -39.52
N VAL A 28 7.68 -5.18 -39.95
CA VAL A 28 6.52 -5.18 -39.05
C VAL A 28 6.61 -6.32 -38.04
N LEU A 29 6.98 -7.53 -38.49
CA LEU A 29 7.16 -8.70 -37.63
C LEU A 29 8.23 -8.45 -36.56
N GLY A 30 9.37 -7.84 -36.95
CA GLY A 30 10.44 -7.48 -36.02
C GLY A 30 9.97 -6.52 -34.93
N VAL A 31 9.20 -5.49 -35.30
CA VAL A 31 8.62 -4.53 -34.34
C VAL A 31 7.62 -5.20 -33.40
N VAL A 32 6.71 -6.02 -33.93
CA VAL A 32 5.71 -6.74 -33.11
C VAL A 32 6.37 -7.73 -32.14
N LEU A 33 7.40 -8.44 -32.58
CA LEU A 33 8.16 -9.36 -31.72
C LEU A 33 8.89 -8.60 -30.60
N ALA A 34 9.57 -7.50 -30.93
CA ALA A 34 10.26 -6.67 -29.94
C ALA A 34 9.27 -6.12 -28.89
N TYR A 35 8.12 -5.62 -29.34
CA TYR A 35 7.06 -5.15 -28.46
C TYR A 35 6.52 -6.26 -27.55
N SER A 36 6.24 -7.44 -28.12
CA SER A 36 5.73 -8.60 -27.38
C SER A 36 6.71 -9.09 -26.30
N VAL A 37 8.01 -9.09 -26.58
CA VAL A 37 9.04 -9.43 -25.59
C VAL A 37 9.10 -8.39 -24.47
N ASN A 38 8.93 -7.10 -24.79
CA ASN A 38 8.88 -6.06 -23.77
C ASN A 38 7.68 -6.24 -22.84
N GLU A 39 6.48 -6.40 -23.40
CA GLU A 39 5.24 -6.63 -22.65
C GLU A 39 5.34 -7.88 -21.75
N TYR A 40 5.91 -8.97 -22.26
CA TYR A 40 6.11 -10.17 -21.45
C TYR A 40 7.03 -9.91 -20.24
N ARG A 41 8.13 -9.17 -20.44
CA ARG A 41 9.06 -8.84 -19.36
C ARG A 41 8.42 -7.89 -18.34
N GLU A 42 7.65 -6.93 -18.80
CA GLU A 42 6.93 -5.97 -17.96
C GLU A 42 5.87 -6.69 -17.12
N HIS A 43 5.06 -7.53 -17.74
CA HIS A 43 4.08 -8.37 -17.05
C HIS A 43 4.71 -9.23 -15.96
N ARG A 44 5.86 -9.88 -16.23
CA ARG A 44 6.58 -10.69 -15.23
C ARG A 44 7.09 -9.85 -14.07
N ARG A 45 7.56 -8.63 -14.32
CA ARG A 45 8.01 -7.70 -13.27
C ARG A 45 6.83 -7.25 -12.41
N ASP A 46 5.70 -6.93 -13.00
CA ASP A 46 4.51 -6.49 -12.27
C ASP A 46 3.95 -7.58 -11.37
N VAL A 47 3.89 -8.82 -11.86
CA VAL A 47 3.51 -9.98 -11.04
C VAL A 47 4.47 -10.15 -9.86
N SER A 48 5.79 -10.04 -10.09
CA SER A 48 6.79 -10.14 -9.02
C SER A 48 6.66 -9.01 -7.99
N ARG A 49 6.42 -7.78 -8.42
CA ARG A 49 6.20 -6.62 -7.52
C ARG A 49 4.94 -6.81 -6.68
N SER A 50 3.87 -7.30 -7.30
CA SER A 50 2.61 -7.57 -6.60
C SER A 50 2.74 -8.65 -5.54
N GLN A 51 3.44 -9.74 -5.86
CA GLN A 51 3.75 -10.80 -4.90
C GLN A 51 4.61 -10.29 -3.73
N GLN A 52 5.61 -9.46 -4.02
CA GLN A 52 6.45 -8.85 -2.98
C GLN A 52 5.64 -7.91 -2.08
N ALA A 53 4.78 -7.07 -2.65
CA ALA A 53 3.91 -6.18 -1.89
C ALA A 53 2.97 -6.97 -0.98
N MET A 54 2.37 -8.06 -1.47
CA MET A 54 1.51 -8.92 -0.65
C MET A 54 2.27 -9.57 0.51
N ARG A 55 3.51 -10.03 0.27
CA ARG A 55 4.36 -10.58 1.33
C ARG A 55 4.63 -9.54 2.43
N LEU A 56 4.97 -8.31 2.05
CA LEU A 56 5.22 -7.23 3.00
C LEU A 56 3.96 -6.84 3.79
N ILE A 57 2.79 -6.81 3.14
CA ILE A 57 1.51 -6.57 3.81
C ILE A 57 1.21 -7.69 4.82
N HIS A 58 1.48 -8.94 4.46
CA HIS A 58 1.29 -10.07 5.38
C HIS A 58 2.22 -10.02 6.60
N GLU A 59 3.50 -9.67 6.38
CA GLU A 59 4.47 -9.43 7.47
C GLU A 59 4.03 -8.27 8.37
N GLU A 60 3.51 -7.19 7.78
CA GLU A 60 2.94 -6.06 8.54
C GLU A 60 1.74 -6.48 9.38
N PHE A 61 0.86 -7.34 8.87
CA PHE A 61 -0.25 -7.86 9.66
C PHE A 61 0.18 -8.74 10.82
N ALA A 62 1.20 -9.57 10.65
CA ALA A 62 1.74 -10.36 11.74
C ALA A 62 2.27 -9.46 12.88
N GLN A 63 3.01 -8.41 12.52
CA GLN A 63 3.51 -7.42 13.49
C GLN A 63 2.37 -6.64 14.15
N ASN A 64 1.37 -6.22 13.37
CA ASN A 64 0.19 -5.51 13.89
C ASN A 64 -0.61 -6.38 14.86
N LYS A 65 -0.74 -7.68 14.59
CA LYS A 65 -1.38 -8.62 15.50
C LYS A 65 -0.65 -8.69 16.85
N GLU A 66 0.68 -8.75 16.85
CA GLU A 66 1.48 -8.75 18.08
C GLU A 66 1.35 -7.42 18.84
N ILE A 67 1.39 -6.30 18.13
CA ILE A 67 1.16 -4.96 18.68
C ILE A 67 -0.21 -4.87 19.37
N LEU A 68 -1.27 -5.33 18.70
CA LEU A 68 -2.63 -5.28 19.25
C LEU A 68 -2.80 -6.25 20.42
N THR A 69 -2.19 -7.43 20.36
CA THR A 69 -2.26 -8.42 21.44
C THR A 69 -1.56 -7.91 22.71
N SER A 70 -0.39 -7.31 22.57
CA SER A 70 0.34 -6.69 23.69
C SER A 70 -0.41 -5.49 24.26
N ALA A 71 -0.99 -4.64 23.41
CA ALA A 71 -1.82 -3.51 23.85
C ALA A 71 -3.08 -3.98 24.59
N HIS A 72 -3.74 -5.03 24.10
CA HIS A 72 -4.91 -5.62 24.76
C HIS A 72 -4.56 -6.17 26.14
N ALA A 73 -3.48 -6.95 26.26
CA ALA A 73 -3.02 -7.48 27.54
C ALA A 73 -2.70 -6.36 28.55
N TYR A 74 -2.04 -5.28 28.09
CA TYR A 74 -1.77 -4.12 28.93
C TYR A 74 -3.05 -3.44 29.41
N HIS A 75 -4.02 -3.21 28.52
CA HIS A 75 -5.29 -2.59 28.89
C HIS A 75 -6.14 -3.48 29.80
N ALA A 76 -6.12 -4.80 29.61
CA ALA A 76 -6.76 -5.75 30.52
C ALA A 76 -6.15 -5.66 31.92
N TYR A 77 -4.82 -5.67 32.02
CA TYR A 77 -4.10 -5.47 33.28
C TYR A 77 -4.48 -4.15 33.97
N LEU A 78 -4.55 -3.04 33.20
CA LEU A 78 -4.97 -1.75 33.76
C LEU A 78 -6.41 -1.80 34.27
N ILE A 79 -7.34 -2.39 33.53
CA ILE A 79 -8.75 -2.51 33.95
C ILE A 79 -8.84 -3.31 35.24
N ASP A 80 -8.18 -4.46 35.32
CA ASP A 80 -8.23 -5.32 36.51
C ASP A 80 -7.57 -4.66 37.72
N THR A 81 -6.44 -3.97 37.49
CA THR A 81 -5.78 -3.17 38.53
C THR A 81 -6.71 -2.06 39.02
N LEU A 82 -7.31 -1.28 38.11
CA LEU A 82 -8.22 -0.19 38.48
C LEU A 82 -9.47 -0.68 39.21
N LYS A 83 -10.02 -1.84 38.83
CA LYS A 83 -11.14 -2.47 39.54
C LYS A 83 -10.80 -2.76 41.00
N SER A 84 -9.56 -3.14 41.30
CA SER A 84 -9.13 -3.39 42.69
C SER A 84 -9.13 -2.14 43.59
N TYR A 85 -9.13 -0.94 43.00
CA TYR A 85 -9.20 0.33 43.73
C TYR A 85 -10.65 0.84 43.92
N ILE A 86 -11.64 0.27 43.23
CA ILE A 86 -13.04 0.69 43.37
C ILE A 86 -13.51 0.37 44.78
N GLY A 87 -14.02 1.39 45.50
CA GLY A 87 -14.47 1.26 46.89
C GLY A 87 -13.35 1.35 47.93
N THR A 88 -12.11 1.62 47.52
CA THR A 88 -11.01 1.95 48.43
C THR A 88 -10.74 3.46 48.42
N ASP A 89 -10.31 4.04 49.55
CA ASP A 89 -9.86 5.44 49.62
C ASP A 89 -8.48 5.65 48.97
N ARG A 90 -7.89 4.61 48.37
CA ARG A 90 -6.56 4.65 47.76
C ARG A 90 -6.67 4.94 46.28
N GLN A 91 -5.79 5.81 45.78
CA GLN A 91 -5.63 6.05 44.36
C GLN A 91 -4.51 5.17 43.79
N PRO A 92 -4.65 4.66 42.55
CA PRO A 92 -3.58 3.93 41.89
C PRO A 92 -2.36 4.85 41.70
N GLY A 93 -1.19 4.37 42.11
CA GLY A 93 0.06 5.10 41.91
C GLY A 93 0.47 5.16 40.43
N ILE A 94 1.29 6.16 40.06
CA ILE A 94 1.73 6.35 38.66
C ILE A 94 2.44 5.13 38.05
N ARG A 95 3.06 4.28 38.89
CA ARG A 95 3.74 3.05 38.48
C ARG A 95 2.82 2.01 37.85
N VAL A 96 1.51 2.07 38.14
CA VAL A 96 0.51 1.21 37.49
C VAL A 96 0.46 1.49 35.98
N PHE A 97 0.74 2.73 35.57
CA PHE A 97 0.72 3.20 34.19
C PHE A 97 2.13 3.21 33.56
N HIS A 98 2.88 2.12 33.71
CA HIS A 98 4.30 2.07 33.30
C HIS A 98 4.54 2.36 31.80
N SER A 99 3.57 2.08 30.95
CA SER A 99 3.62 2.38 29.51
C SER A 99 2.78 3.62 29.12
N GLY A 100 2.32 4.40 30.11
CA GLY A 100 1.35 5.48 29.94
C GLY A 100 -0.10 4.99 29.89
N PHE A 101 -1.07 5.89 29.75
CA PHE A 101 -2.49 5.51 29.65
C PHE A 101 -2.85 4.83 28.32
N THR A 102 -2.08 5.10 27.27
CA THR A 102 -2.22 4.46 25.96
C THR A 102 -1.00 3.57 25.73
N ALA A 103 -1.20 2.32 25.33
CA ALA A 103 -0.09 1.49 24.88
C ALA A 103 0.65 2.24 23.76
N ARG A 104 1.98 2.40 23.87
CA ARG A 104 2.78 3.25 22.98
C ARG A 104 2.84 2.74 21.52
N ASN A 105 2.37 1.53 21.27
CA ASN A 105 2.53 0.85 19.98
C ASN A 105 1.46 1.31 18.98
N SER A 106 1.88 1.97 17.89
CA SER A 106 1.01 2.27 16.74
C SER A 106 0.99 1.09 15.79
N VAL A 107 -0.19 0.79 15.25
CA VAL A 107 -0.26 -0.18 14.16
C VAL A 107 0.44 0.40 12.94
N LEU A 108 1.24 -0.44 12.29
CA LEU A 108 2.01 -0.15 11.10
C LEU A 108 1.07 -0.12 9.88
N THR A 109 1.34 0.79 8.95
CA THR A 109 0.61 0.94 7.68
C THR A 109 1.55 1.22 6.50
N SER A 110 2.87 1.16 6.71
CA SER A 110 3.86 1.59 5.73
C SER A 110 3.94 0.67 4.52
N ALA A 111 3.78 -0.64 4.70
CA ALA A 111 3.74 -1.60 3.60
C ALA A 111 2.52 -1.36 2.72
N TRP A 112 1.35 -1.14 3.31
CA TRP A 112 0.13 -0.81 2.59
C TRP A 112 0.22 0.50 1.83
N GLU A 113 0.67 1.58 2.47
CA GLU A 113 0.83 2.87 1.81
C GLU A 113 1.85 2.81 0.67
N THR A 114 2.94 2.08 0.86
CA THR A 114 3.96 1.88 -0.19
C THR A 114 3.39 1.08 -1.36
N ALA A 115 2.64 0.02 -1.08
CA ALA A 115 2.03 -0.80 -2.12
C ALA A 115 1.00 -0.03 -2.95
N LYS A 116 0.18 0.82 -2.32
CA LYS A 116 -0.75 1.73 -3.01
C LYS A 116 0.00 2.71 -3.92
N ARG A 117 1.04 3.38 -3.41
CA ARG A 117 1.80 4.40 -4.15
C ARG A 117 2.59 3.85 -5.33
N THR A 118 3.00 2.59 -5.25
CA THR A 118 3.81 1.93 -6.29
C THR A 118 2.97 1.16 -7.31
N GLU A 119 1.64 1.24 -7.21
CA GLU A 119 0.69 0.47 -8.06
C GLU A 119 0.93 -1.05 -8.05
N SER A 120 1.66 -1.55 -7.05
CA SER A 120 1.98 -2.97 -6.89
C SER A 120 0.73 -3.82 -6.62
N LEU A 121 -0.39 -3.17 -6.26
CA LEU A 121 -1.66 -3.82 -6.01
C LEU A 121 -2.49 -4.09 -7.28
N SER A 122 -2.05 -3.63 -8.45
CA SER A 122 -2.83 -3.69 -9.72
C SER A 122 -3.15 -5.10 -10.23
N LYS A 123 -2.40 -6.12 -9.79
CA LYS A 123 -2.62 -7.53 -10.17
C LYS A 123 -3.36 -8.34 -9.09
N ILE A 124 -3.70 -7.73 -7.96
CA ILE A 124 -4.43 -8.39 -6.88
C ILE A 124 -5.92 -8.47 -7.26
N PRO A 125 -6.59 -9.61 -7.03
CA PRO A 125 -8.03 -9.71 -7.22
C PRO A 125 -8.79 -8.62 -6.46
N MET A 126 -9.79 -8.02 -7.11
CA MET A 126 -10.56 -6.91 -6.52
C MET A 126 -11.18 -7.26 -5.16
N THR A 127 -11.61 -8.52 -4.98
CA THR A 127 -12.16 -9.02 -3.71
C THR A 127 -11.15 -8.95 -2.56
N GLU A 128 -9.89 -9.33 -2.81
CA GLU A 128 -8.81 -9.23 -1.82
C GLU A 128 -8.48 -7.77 -1.52
N MET A 129 -8.46 -6.91 -2.55
CA MET A 129 -8.20 -5.48 -2.39
C MET A 129 -9.26 -4.80 -1.51
N LEU A 130 -10.53 -5.16 -1.66
CA LEU A 130 -11.63 -4.67 -0.82
C LEU A 130 -11.46 -5.11 0.63
N ALA A 131 -11.15 -6.38 0.86
CA ALA A 131 -10.92 -6.91 2.22
C ALA A 131 -9.74 -6.21 2.91
N LEU A 132 -8.64 -6.00 2.18
CA LEU A 132 -7.49 -5.23 2.69
C LEU A 132 -7.88 -3.79 3.02
N THR A 133 -8.60 -3.13 2.11
CA THR A 133 -9.03 -1.73 2.30
C THR A 133 -9.90 -1.58 3.54
N GLU A 134 -10.90 -2.44 3.74
CA GLU A 134 -11.75 -2.42 4.91
C GLU A 134 -10.94 -2.63 6.21
N LEU A 135 -10.01 -3.59 6.20
CA LEU A 135 -9.17 -3.87 7.34
C LEU A 135 -8.28 -2.67 7.70
N TYR A 136 -7.63 -2.04 6.71
CA TYR A 136 -6.80 -0.86 6.95
C TYR A 136 -7.62 0.37 7.36
N GLN A 137 -8.85 0.53 6.87
CA GLN A 137 -9.75 1.58 7.37
C GLN A 137 -10.03 1.41 8.87
N ARG A 138 -10.26 0.18 9.34
CA ARG A 138 -10.43 -0.11 10.77
C ARG A 138 -9.17 0.20 11.58
N LEU A 139 -7.99 -0.15 11.05
CA LEU A 139 -6.70 0.18 11.68
C LEU A 139 -6.46 1.70 11.76
N GLU A 140 -6.84 2.44 10.72
CA GLU A 140 -6.74 3.89 10.71
C GLU A 140 -7.68 4.53 11.74
N SER A 141 -8.92 4.05 11.84
CA SER A 141 -9.86 4.47 12.89
C SER A 141 -9.31 4.21 14.29
N TYR A 142 -8.67 3.06 14.51
CA TYR A 142 -8.01 2.74 15.78
C TYR A 142 -6.89 3.74 16.12
N ASN A 143 -6.02 4.06 15.15
CA ASN A 143 -4.96 5.05 15.32
C ASN A 143 -5.52 6.45 15.64
N LYS A 144 -6.59 6.88 14.96
CA LYS A 144 -7.26 8.17 15.21
C LYS A 144 -7.83 8.26 16.63
N ILE A 145 -8.54 7.22 17.10
CA ILE A 145 -9.09 7.18 18.46
C ILE A 145 -7.97 7.28 19.49
N ARG A 146 -6.85 6.59 19.25
CA ARG A 146 -5.68 6.65 20.13
C ARG A 146 -5.08 8.06 20.18
N GLU A 147 -4.94 8.74 19.04
CA GLU A 147 -4.39 10.09 18.98
C GLU A 147 -5.26 11.09 19.77
N ILE A 148 -6.58 11.06 19.55
CA ILE A 148 -7.54 11.91 20.27
C ILE A 148 -7.45 11.67 21.79
N ASN A 149 -7.41 10.40 22.22
CA ASN A 149 -7.31 10.05 23.64
C ASN A 149 -5.97 10.49 24.25
N GLY A 150 -4.88 10.39 23.49
CA GLY A 150 -3.57 10.90 23.90
C GLY A 150 -3.57 12.40 24.13
N GLN A 151 -4.16 13.18 23.22
CA GLN A 151 -4.25 14.64 23.33
C GLN A 151 -5.14 15.08 24.50
N LEU A 152 -6.30 14.45 24.68
CA LEU A 152 -7.23 14.78 25.76
C LEU A 152 -6.59 14.57 27.15
N PHE A 153 -5.80 13.51 27.29
CA PHE A 153 -5.08 13.22 28.53
C PHE A 153 -4.03 14.31 28.83
N MET A 154 -3.23 14.70 27.83
CA MET A 154 -2.21 15.75 27.98
C MET A 154 -2.83 17.08 28.43
N ILE A 155 -3.96 17.49 27.82
CA ILE A 155 -4.66 18.73 28.19
C ILE A 155 -5.16 18.67 29.65
N LYS A 156 -5.76 17.55 30.08
CA LYS A 156 -6.22 17.39 31.47
C LYS A 156 -5.06 17.42 32.47
N CYS A 157 -3.92 16.83 32.15
CA CYS A 157 -2.71 16.90 32.98
C CYS A 157 -2.19 18.35 33.09
N LEU A 158 -2.09 19.08 31.98
CA LEU A 158 -1.64 20.47 31.98
C LEU A 158 -2.56 21.38 32.81
N MET A 159 -3.89 21.23 32.70
CA MET A 159 -4.84 22.01 33.49
C MET A 159 -4.78 21.69 34.99
N LYS A 160 -4.44 20.45 35.38
CA LYS A 160 -4.35 20.06 36.80
C LYS A 160 -3.05 20.54 37.45
N VAL A 161 -1.94 20.56 36.70
CA VAL A 161 -0.67 21.14 37.15
C VAL A 161 -0.78 22.66 37.34
N SER A 162 -1.48 23.36 36.43
CA SER A 162 -1.74 24.80 36.54
C SER A 162 -2.59 25.21 37.76
N LYS A 163 -3.28 24.28 38.42
CA LYS A 163 -4.07 24.56 39.64
C LYS A 163 -3.32 24.27 40.94
N VAL A 164 -2.09 23.76 40.84
CA VAL A 164 -1.23 23.42 41.98
C VAL A 164 -0.06 24.42 42.13
N CYS A 165 0.06 25.38 41.19
CA CYS A 165 0.84 26.60 41.34
C CYS A 165 -0.12 27.78 41.55
#